data_AF-A0A0G3GMY7-F1
#
_entry.id   AF-A0A0G3GMY7-F1
#
_cell.length_a   1.000
_cell.length_b   1.000
_cell.length_c   1.000
_cell.angle_alpha   90.00
_cell.angle_beta   90.00
_cell.angle_gamma   90.00
#
_symmetry.space_group_name_H-M   'P 1'
#
loop_
_entity.id
_entity.type
_entity.pdbx_description
1 polymer ?
#
loop_
_entity_poly.entity_id
_entity_poly.type
_entity_poly.pdbx_seq_one_letter_code
_entity_poly.pdbx_strand_id
1 'polypeptide(L)'
;MDAEYALVLADEVASLTGASIRSLPALVSVAALVGATIGGVPVFRNSESQREAVFSACEKLRPLSSHNDVLAHVLVAYAER
;
A
#
# COMPACT_ATOMS: atom_id res chain seq x y z
N MET A 1 -2.82 -3.73 -7.86
CA MET A 1 -3.12 -2.30 -8.01
C MET A 1 -2.01 -1.66 -8.83
N ASP A 2 -2.33 -0.67 -9.66
CA ASP A 2 -1.29 0.04 -10.43
C ASP A 2 -0.41 0.90 -9.52
N ALA A 3 0.87 1.04 -9.86
CA ALA A 3 1.81 1.82 -9.06
C ALA A 3 1.46 3.32 -9.05
N GLU A 4 0.93 3.80 -10.17
CA GLU A 4 0.48 5.16 -10.40
C GLU A 4 -0.69 5.52 -9.47
N TYR A 5 -1.64 4.60 -9.28
CA TYR A 5 -2.73 4.81 -8.32
C TYR A 5 -2.21 4.83 -6.88
N ALA A 6 -1.25 3.97 -6.54
CA ALA A 6 -0.61 4.01 -5.22
C ALA A 6 0.11 5.35 -4.97
N LEU A 7 0.74 5.91 -6.01
CA LEU A 7 1.40 7.21 -5.96
C LEU A 7 0.40 8.34 -5.70
N VAL A 8 -0.73 8.36 -6.41
CA VAL A 8 -1.80 9.34 -6.17
C VAL A 8 -2.34 9.26 -4.75
N LEU A 9 -2.61 8.05 -4.25
CA LEU A 9 -3.09 7.86 -2.87
C LEU A 9 -2.05 8.28 -1.82
N ALA A 10 -0.77 7.98 -2.07
CA ALA A 10 0.32 8.38 -1.19
C ALA A 10 0.54 9.90 -1.16
N ASP A 11 0.42 10.56 -2.31
CA ASP A 11 0.51 12.03 -2.41
C ASP A 11 -0.63 12.70 -1.62
N GLU A 12 -1.85 12.17 -1.73
CA GLU A 12 -3.00 12.72 -1.01
C GLU A 12 -2.87 12.52 0.51
N VAL A 13 -2.39 11.34 0.97
CA VAL A 13 -2.08 11.10 2.38
C VAL A 13 -0.96 12.04 2.85
N ALA A 14 0.08 12.24 2.05
CA ALA A 14 1.17 13.15 2.37
C ALA A 14 0.67 14.61 2.51
N SER A 15 -0.17 15.06 1.59
CA SER A 15 -0.80 16.38 1.60
C SER A 15 -1.63 16.62 2.87
N LEU A 16 -2.43 15.64 3.30
CA LEU A 16 -3.31 15.75 4.47
C LEU A 16 -2.58 15.66 5.82
N THR A 17 -1.50 14.90 5.87
CA THR A 17 -0.77 14.61 7.13
C THR A 17 0.50 15.43 7.32
N GLY A 18 0.93 16.15 6.28
CA GLY A 18 2.24 16.81 6.23
C GLY A 18 3.41 15.82 6.11
N ALA A 19 3.14 14.54 5.83
CA ALA A 19 4.18 13.58 5.50
C ALA A 19 4.76 13.86 4.11
N SER A 20 5.80 13.11 3.74
CA SER A 20 6.40 13.17 2.42
C SER A 20 6.73 11.78 1.92
N ILE A 21 6.68 11.58 0.60
CA ILE A 21 7.08 10.33 -0.02
C ILE A 21 8.60 10.18 0.13
N ARG A 22 9.02 9.14 0.85
CA ARG A 22 10.42 8.83 1.13
C ARG A 22 11.00 7.87 0.09
N SER A 23 10.21 6.92 -0.40
CA SER A 23 10.71 5.84 -1.25
C SER A 23 9.65 5.33 -2.23
N LEU A 24 9.82 5.68 -3.51
CA LEU A 24 9.00 5.14 -4.61
C LEU A 24 9.14 3.61 -4.75
N PRO A 25 10.33 2.99 -4.65
CA PRO A 25 10.45 1.53 -4.68
C PRO A 25 9.67 0.84 -3.55
N ALA A 26 9.66 1.43 -2.35
CA ALA A 26 8.86 0.93 -1.23
C ALA A 26 7.36 1.00 -1.56
N LEU A 27 6.91 2.11 -2.14
CA LEU A 27 5.52 2.29 -2.52
C LEU A 27 5.07 1.29 -3.59
N VAL A 28 5.88 1.07 -4.63
CA VAL A 28 5.63 0.05 -5.66
C VAL A 28 5.56 -1.35 -5.04
N SER A 29 6.44 -1.66 -4.10
CA SER A 29 6.46 -2.95 -3.40
C SER A 29 5.17 -3.18 -2.59
N VAL A 30 4.68 -2.15 -1.89
CA VAL A 30 3.40 -2.22 -1.17
C VAL A 30 2.23 -2.35 -2.15
N ALA A 31 2.23 -1.58 -3.25
CA ALA A 31 1.18 -1.61 -4.26
C ALA A 31 0.99 -2.99 -4.91
N ALA A 32 2.10 -3.73 -5.08
CA ALA A 32 2.09 -5.09 -5.61
C ALA A 32 1.29 -6.07 -4.73
N LEU A 33 1.18 -5.82 -3.42
CA LEU A 33 0.46 -6.69 -2.49
C LEU A 33 -1.06 -6.55 -2.60
N VAL A 34 -1.56 -5.37 -2.94
CA VAL A 34 -3.00 -5.02 -2.97
C VAL A 34 -3.81 -5.83 -4.00
N GLY A 35 -3.15 -6.45 -4.99
CA GLY A 35 -3.81 -7.35 -5.95
C GLY A 35 -2.89 -8.47 -6.42
N ALA A 36 -2.05 -8.98 -5.51
CA ALA A 36 -1.00 -9.94 -5.86
C ALA A 36 -1.57 -11.25 -6.42
N THR A 37 -1.18 -11.58 -7.65
CA THR A 37 -1.46 -12.88 -8.28
C THR A 37 -0.20 -13.43 -8.93
N ILE A 38 -0.07 -14.75 -9.00
CA ILE A 38 0.99 -15.46 -9.73
C ILE A 38 0.31 -16.36 -10.74
N GLY A 39 0.49 -16.08 -12.03
CA GLY A 39 -0.20 -16.81 -13.10
C GLY A 39 -1.73 -16.75 -12.98
N GLY A 40 -2.28 -15.66 -12.45
CA GLY A 40 -3.71 -15.49 -12.18
C GLY A 40 -4.20 -16.13 -10.88
N VAL A 41 -3.35 -16.84 -10.14
CA VAL A 41 -3.70 -17.43 -8.83
C VAL A 41 -3.47 -16.38 -7.73
N PRO A 42 -4.45 -16.09 -6.86
CA PRO A 42 -4.27 -15.19 -5.73
C PRO A 42 -3.12 -15.66 -4.81
N VAL A 43 -2.24 -14.73 -4.45
CA VAL A 43 -1.14 -15.01 -3.50
C VAL A 43 -1.67 -15.18 -2.08
N PHE A 44 -2.68 -14.40 -1.70
CA PHE A 44 -3.29 -14.42 -0.38
C PHE A 44 -4.52 -15.33 -0.35
N ARG A 45 -4.70 -16.03 0.77
CA ARG A 45 -5.80 -17.01 0.93
C ARG A 45 -7.15 -16.33 1.11
N ASN A 46 -7.14 -15.14 1.69
CA ASN A 46 -8.32 -14.33 1.97
C ASN A 46 -7.91 -12.86 2.10
N SER A 47 -8.89 -11.96 2.10
CA SER A 47 -8.66 -10.52 2.19
C SER A 47 -7.94 -10.13 3.49
N GLU A 48 -8.22 -10.80 4.61
CA GLU A 48 -7.57 -10.54 5.90
C GLU A 48 -6.04 -10.72 5.83
N SER A 49 -5.57 -11.85 5.29
CA SER A 49 -4.14 -12.11 5.11
C SER A 49 -3.46 -11.12 4.16
N GLN A 50 -4.19 -10.62 3.16
CA GLN A 50 -3.70 -9.55 2.28
C GLN A 50 -3.58 -8.23 3.04
N ARG A 51 -4.59 -7.86 3.83
CA ARG A 51 -4.56 -6.64 4.66
C ARG A 51 -3.34 -6.68 5.57
N GLU A 52 -3.17 -7.75 6.35
CA GLU A 52 -2.02 -7.93 7.24
C GLU A 52 -0.68 -7.76 6.53
N ALA A 53 -0.55 -8.31 5.32
CA ALA A 53 0.66 -8.17 4.51
C ALA A 53 0.89 -6.71 4.07
N VAL A 54 -0.15 -5.99 3.64
CA VAL A 54 -0.07 -4.56 3.28
C VAL A 54 0.33 -3.72 4.49
N PHE A 55 -0.31 -3.92 5.64
CA PHE A 55 0.04 -3.22 6.89
C PHE A 55 1.50 -3.48 7.29
N SER A 56 1.91 -4.75 7.31
CA SER A 56 3.29 -5.12 7.66
C SER A 56 4.31 -4.52 6.69
N ALA A 57 4.00 -4.47 5.39
CA ALA A 57 4.87 -3.89 4.38
C ALA A 57 4.98 -2.37 4.53
N CYS A 58 3.87 -1.65 4.76
CA CYS A 58 3.90 -0.22 5.06
C CYS A 58 4.74 0.09 6.31
N GLU A 59 4.58 -0.70 7.38
CA GLU A 59 5.34 -0.54 8.62
C GLU A 59 6.85 -0.76 8.41
N LYS A 60 7.23 -1.82 7.69
CA LYS A 60 8.64 -2.21 7.51
C LYS A 60 9.36 -1.37 6.45
N LEU A 61 8.71 -1.12 5.31
CA LEU A 61 9.33 -0.42 4.19
C LEU A 61 9.26 1.11 4.34
N ARG A 62 8.25 1.60 5.08
CA ARG A 62 8.02 3.01 5.36
C ARG A 62 8.12 3.87 4.09
N PRO A 63 7.21 3.69 3.11
CA PRO A 63 7.18 4.50 1.89
C PRO A 63 7.03 6.00 2.16
N LEU A 64 6.38 6.39 3.25
CA LEU A 64 6.26 7.77 3.73
C LEU A 64 7.20 8.05 4.91
N SER A 65 7.56 9.32 5.11
CA SER A 65 8.36 9.78 6.25
C SER A 65 7.65 9.53 7.60
N SER A 66 6.33 9.69 7.65
CA SER A 66 5.45 9.39 8.79
C SER A 66 4.08 8.87 8.30
N HIS A 67 3.17 8.50 9.20
CA HIS A 67 1.79 8.09 8.88
C HIS A 67 1.66 6.94 7.86
N ASN A 68 2.55 5.94 7.92
CA ASN A 68 2.53 4.77 7.04
C ASN A 68 1.35 3.82 7.33
N ASP A 69 0.84 3.86 8.56
CA ASP A 69 -0.40 3.22 8.99
C ASP A 69 -1.61 3.79 8.26
N VAL A 70 -1.71 5.13 8.13
CA VAL A 70 -2.78 5.80 7.38
C VAL A 70 -2.74 5.39 5.90
N LEU A 71 -1.55 5.36 5.30
CA LEU A 71 -1.39 4.86 3.93
C LEU A 71 -1.87 3.40 3.81
N ALA A 72 -1.50 2.52 4.75
CA ALA A 72 -1.96 1.13 4.73
C ALA A 72 -3.49 1.02 4.76
N HIS A 73 -4.16 1.80 5.61
CA HIS A 73 -5.63 1.85 5.67
C HIS A 73 -6.25 2.27 4.33
N VAL A 74 -5.71 3.32 3.69
CA VAL A 74 -6.22 3.81 2.40
C VAL A 74 -6.04 2.77 1.30
N LEU A 75 -4.88 2.12 1.23
CA LEU A 75 -4.59 1.11 0.23
C LEU A 75 -5.47 -0.15 0.38
N VAL A 76 -5.70 -0.57 1.62
CA VAL A 76 -6.61 -1.69 1.93
C VAL A 76 -8.05 -1.34 1.56
N ALA A 77 -8.53 -0.15 1.93
CA ALA A 77 -9.89 0.29 1.61
C ALA A 77 -10.10 0.38 0.08
N TYR A 78 -9.06 0.75 -0.68
CA TYR A 78 -9.11 0.75 -2.14
C TYR A 78 -9.22 -0.67 -2.72
N ALA A 79 -8.59 -1.66 -2.10
CA ALA A 79 -8.59 -3.06 -2.55
C ALA A 79 -9.97 -3.73 -2.50
N GLU A 80 -10.86 -3.20 -1.66
CA GLU A 80 -12.17 -3.80 -1.34
C GLU A 80 -13.33 -3.21 -2.15
N ARG A 81 -13.04 -2.23 -2.99
CA ARG A 81 -14.03 -1.62 -3.91
C ARG A 81 -14.12 -2.43 -5.20
#